data_AF-A0A9D7DBV6-F1
#
_entry.id   AF-A0A9D7DBV6-F1
#
_cell.length_a   1.000
_cell.length_b   1.000
_cell.length_c   1.000
_cell.angle_alpha   90.00
_cell.angle_beta   90.00
_cell.angle_gamma   90.00
#
_symmetry.space_group_name_H-M   'P 1'
#
loop_
_entity.id
_entity.type
_entity.pdbx_description
1 polymer ?
#
loop_
_entity_poly.entity_id
_entity_poly.type
_entity_poly.pdbx_seq_one_letter_code
_entity_poly.pdbx_strand_id
1 'polypeptide(L)'
;MPPAERLFTATCWGWIVTALSVNGHLYPVLLGYQANAQAGKWAQEQGLDADRFYGMQVAGTALDFYKGHPVRWLSNAGEARPVIAPGVVIYTDHLRFQELLEAGLAPSSVITLPNYEVQLLGLDFILPQTRDAALNARYLLKY
;
A
#
# COMPACT_ATOMS: atom_id res chain seq x y z
N MET A 1 -20.83 6.09 -45.00
CA MET A 1 -21.24 5.18 -43.91
C MET A 1 -22.68 5.45 -43.55
N PRO A 2 -23.57 4.44 -43.59
CA PRO A 2 -24.87 4.49 -42.96
C PRO A 2 -24.80 4.98 -41.49
N PRO A 3 -25.88 5.59 -40.98
CA PRO A 3 -25.90 6.17 -39.63
C PRO A 3 -25.56 5.16 -38.52
N ALA A 4 -25.92 3.89 -38.69
CA ALA A 4 -25.58 2.82 -37.76
C ALA A 4 -24.05 2.57 -37.68
N GLU A 5 -23.34 2.58 -38.81
CA GLU A 5 -21.88 2.40 -38.85
C GLU A 5 -21.14 3.58 -38.21
N ARG A 6 -21.65 4.81 -38.39
CA ARG A 6 -21.08 6.00 -37.75
C ARG A 6 -21.23 5.96 -36.23
N LEU A 7 -22.40 5.54 -35.75
CA LEU A 7 -22.64 5.38 -34.32
C LEU A 7 -21.75 4.28 -33.73
N PHE A 8 -21.68 3.13 -34.39
CA PHE A 8 -20.82 2.01 -33.98
C PHE A 8 -19.34 2.43 -33.93
N THR A 9 -18.85 3.11 -34.97
CA THR A 9 -17.46 3.57 -35.04
C THR A 9 -17.17 4.58 -33.94
N ALA A 10 -18.09 5.52 -33.69
CA ALA A 10 -17.96 6.51 -32.62
C ALA A 10 -17.93 5.87 -31.23
N THR A 11 -18.77 4.87 -30.96
CA THR A 11 -18.77 4.17 -29.68
C THR A 11 -17.51 3.32 -29.48
N CYS A 12 -17.02 2.65 -30.53
CA CYS A 12 -15.74 1.94 -30.48
C CYS A 12 -14.58 2.87 -30.13
N TRP A 13 -14.47 4.02 -30.82
CA TRP A 13 -13.45 5.00 -30.51
C TRP A 13 -13.62 5.59 -29.11
N GLY A 14 -14.86 5.86 -28.68
CA GLY A 14 -15.17 6.29 -27.32
C GLY A 14 -14.60 5.31 -26.28
N TRP A 15 -14.90 4.02 -26.41
CA TRP A 15 -14.38 2.98 -25.53
C TRP A 15 -12.86 2.88 -25.54
N ILE A 16 -12.22 2.97 -26.71
CA ILE A 16 -10.76 2.94 -26.83
C ILE A 16 -10.14 4.12 -26.07
N VAL A 17 -10.65 5.34 -26.30
CA VAL A 17 -10.13 6.55 -25.63
C VAL A 17 -10.33 6.47 -24.12
N THR A 18 -11.50 6.01 -23.66
CA THR A 18 -11.76 5.81 -22.23
C THR A 18 -10.80 4.78 -21.64
N ALA A 19 -10.62 3.62 -22.30
CA ALA A 19 -9.71 2.58 -21.84
C ALA A 19 -8.28 3.11 -21.74
N LEU A 20 -7.79 3.82 -22.76
CA LEU A 20 -6.45 4.41 -22.74
C LEU A 20 -6.31 5.46 -21.62
N SER A 21 -7.32 6.27 -21.39
CA SER A 21 -7.31 7.30 -20.34
C SER A 21 -7.23 6.68 -18.95
N VAL A 22 -8.05 5.65 -18.70
CA VAL A 22 -8.07 4.95 -17.42
C VAL A 22 -6.74 4.20 -17.19
N ASN A 23 -6.22 3.49 -18.20
CA ASN A 23 -4.96 2.76 -18.11
C ASN A 23 -3.72 3.66 -18.03
N GLY A 24 -3.74 4.81 -18.70
CA GLY A 24 -2.60 5.73 -18.74
C GLY A 24 -2.56 6.72 -17.56
N HIS A 25 -3.71 7.08 -16.99
CA HIS A 25 -3.77 8.12 -15.94
C HIS A 25 -4.27 7.60 -14.59
N LEU A 26 -5.38 6.85 -14.55
CA LEU A 26 -5.99 6.46 -13.28
C LEU A 26 -5.24 5.31 -12.60
N TYR A 27 -4.96 4.23 -13.34
CA TYR A 27 -4.29 3.05 -12.77
C TYR A 27 -2.88 3.33 -12.24
N PRO A 28 -2.00 4.09 -12.92
CA PRO A 28 -0.67 4.40 -12.38
C PRO A 28 -0.74 5.17 -11.05
N VAL A 29 -1.67 6.11 -10.94
CA VAL A 29 -1.90 6.86 -9.70
C VAL A 29 -2.38 5.91 -8.60
N LEU A 30 -3.37 5.07 -8.89
CA LEU A 30 -3.94 4.11 -7.96
C LEU A 30 -2.91 3.11 -7.39
N LEU A 31 -1.99 2.62 -8.23
CA LEU A 31 -0.91 1.73 -7.79
C LEU A 31 0.07 2.42 -6.82
N GLY A 32 0.19 3.74 -6.91
CA GLY A 32 0.96 4.57 -5.96
C GLY A 32 0.38 4.63 -4.55
N TYR A 33 -0.83 4.07 -4.33
CA TYR A 33 -1.46 4.00 -3.01
C TYR A 33 -1.56 2.56 -2.48
N GLN A 34 -0.83 1.61 -3.06
CA GLN A 34 -0.74 0.25 -2.50
C GLN A 34 0.42 0.15 -1.51
N ALA A 35 0.15 0.42 -0.22
CA ALA A 35 1.21 0.47 0.78
C ALA A 35 1.94 -0.87 0.94
N ASN A 36 1.27 -2.01 0.79
CA ASN A 36 1.92 -3.34 0.82
C ASN A 36 2.99 -3.49 -0.26
N ALA A 37 2.70 -3.03 -1.49
CA ALA A 37 3.66 -3.07 -2.59
C ALA A 37 4.83 -2.11 -2.35
N GLN A 38 4.55 -0.91 -1.85
CA GLN A 38 5.58 0.09 -1.52
C GLN A 38 6.49 -0.39 -0.39
N ALA A 39 5.92 -0.92 0.69
CA ALA A 39 6.67 -1.47 1.82
C ALA A 39 7.57 -2.64 1.40
N GLY A 40 7.08 -3.53 0.54
CA GLY A 40 7.85 -4.66 0.02
C GLY A 40 9.04 -4.20 -0.83
N LYS A 41 8.80 -3.28 -1.78
CA LYS A 41 9.86 -2.67 -2.61
C LYS A 41 10.89 -1.94 -1.74
N TRP A 42 10.42 -1.12 -0.81
CA TRP A 42 11.29 -0.39 0.11
C TRP A 42 12.17 -1.33 0.94
N ALA A 43 11.59 -2.38 1.53
CA ALA A 43 12.34 -3.36 2.33
C ALA A 43 13.33 -4.17 1.47
N GLN A 44 13.04 -4.36 0.18
CA GLN A 44 13.97 -4.96 -0.77
C GLN A 44 15.13 -4.02 -1.14
N GLU A 45 14.83 -2.75 -1.42
CA GLU A 45 15.83 -1.71 -1.71
C GLU A 45 16.76 -1.45 -0.53
N GLN A 46 16.26 -1.53 0.70
CA GLN A 46 17.06 -1.42 1.93
C GLN A 46 17.83 -2.71 2.27
N GLY A 47 17.64 -3.80 1.50
CA GLY A 47 18.33 -5.08 1.75
C GLY A 47 17.98 -5.72 3.09
N LEU A 48 16.77 -5.49 3.62
CA LEU A 48 16.32 -6.10 4.87
C LEU A 48 16.10 -7.61 4.66
N ASP A 49 16.56 -8.43 5.58
CA ASP A 49 16.32 -9.87 5.58
C ASP A 49 15.05 -10.23 6.39
N ALA A 50 14.74 -11.51 6.46
CA ALA A 50 13.57 -12.02 7.18
C ALA A 50 13.63 -11.83 8.71
N ASP A 51 14.80 -11.51 9.27
CA ASP A 51 15.01 -11.24 10.70
C ASP A 51 15.08 -9.73 11.01
N ARG A 52 14.96 -8.88 9.99
CA ARG A 52 14.99 -7.41 10.11
C ARG A 52 13.72 -6.74 9.58
N PHE A 53 12.81 -7.48 8.96
CA PHE A 53 11.56 -6.94 8.46
C PHE A 53 10.36 -7.80 8.88
N TYR A 54 9.47 -7.20 9.64
CA TYR A 54 8.29 -7.84 10.21
C TYR A 54 7.02 -7.08 9.83
N GLY A 55 5.91 -7.79 9.64
CA GLY A 55 4.57 -7.22 9.52
C GLY A 55 3.80 -7.46 10.81
N MET A 56 3.25 -6.41 11.42
CA MET A 56 2.43 -6.53 12.64
C MET A 56 0.97 -6.29 12.32
N GLN A 57 0.16 -7.35 12.39
CA GLN A 57 -1.27 -7.37 12.00
C GLN A 57 -1.58 -6.83 10.60
N VAL A 58 -0.53 -6.63 9.79
CA VAL A 58 -0.62 -6.14 8.42
C VAL A 58 0.34 -6.97 7.58
N ALA A 59 -0.21 -7.65 6.58
CA ALA A 59 0.53 -8.36 5.55
C ALA A 59 -0.34 -8.49 4.30
N GLY A 60 0.21 -9.10 3.26
CA GLY A 60 -0.53 -9.45 2.07
C GLY A 60 0.40 -9.93 0.97
N THR A 61 -0.14 -10.65 0.00
CA THR A 61 0.64 -11.27 -1.08
C THR A 61 1.51 -10.26 -1.84
N ALA A 62 1.05 -9.01 -2.00
CA ALA A 62 1.86 -7.97 -2.63
C ALA A 62 3.13 -7.64 -1.83
N LEU A 63 3.04 -7.61 -0.49
CA LEU A 63 4.18 -7.35 0.38
C LEU A 63 5.25 -8.44 0.19
N ASP A 64 4.82 -9.71 0.28
CA ASP A 64 5.71 -10.87 0.13
C ASP A 64 6.30 -10.95 -1.27
N PHE A 65 5.50 -10.68 -2.30
CA PHE A 65 5.92 -10.69 -3.70
C PHE A 65 7.02 -9.67 -3.97
N TYR A 66 6.81 -8.41 -3.57
CA TYR A 66 7.79 -7.35 -3.81
C TYR A 66 9.00 -7.44 -2.89
N LYS A 67 8.87 -8.06 -1.71
CA LYS A 67 10.00 -8.38 -0.83
C LYS A 67 10.83 -9.57 -1.34
N GLY A 68 10.20 -10.51 -2.04
CA GLY A 68 10.85 -11.72 -2.55
C GLY A 68 10.82 -12.92 -1.60
N HIS A 69 10.24 -12.78 -0.41
CA HIS A 69 9.97 -13.88 0.52
C HIS A 69 8.80 -13.52 1.46
N PRO A 70 8.16 -14.52 2.10
CA PRO A 70 7.14 -14.26 3.11
C PRO A 70 7.67 -13.40 4.25
N VAL A 71 6.93 -12.36 4.62
CA VAL A 71 7.25 -11.50 5.76
C VAL A 71 6.78 -12.17 7.05
N ARG A 72 7.60 -12.11 8.10
CA ARG A 72 7.23 -12.68 9.40
C ARG A 72 6.12 -11.86 10.05
N TRP A 73 5.10 -12.56 10.51
CA TRP A 73 3.92 -11.97 11.13
C TRP A 73 4.10 -11.82 12.63
N LEU A 74 3.71 -10.66 13.15
CA LEU A 74 3.61 -10.35 14.57
C LEU A 74 2.16 -10.04 14.92
N SER A 75 1.66 -10.67 15.99
CA SER A 75 0.26 -10.58 16.37
C SER A 75 -0.04 -9.41 17.30
N ASN A 76 0.93 -8.96 18.10
CA ASN A 76 0.77 -7.94 19.15
C ASN A 76 2.13 -7.36 19.56
N ALA A 77 2.10 -6.31 20.40
CA ALA A 77 3.31 -5.69 20.94
C ALA A 77 4.17 -6.64 21.79
N GLY A 78 3.57 -7.65 22.41
CA GLY A 78 4.29 -8.68 23.18
C GLY A 78 5.21 -9.54 22.31
N GLU A 79 4.76 -9.91 21.12
CA GLU A 79 5.57 -10.60 20.10
C GLU A 79 6.59 -9.67 19.42
N ALA A 80 6.27 -8.38 19.29
CA ALA A 80 7.19 -7.39 18.71
C ALA A 80 8.38 -7.08 19.63
N ARG A 81 8.16 -6.99 20.94
CA ARG A 81 9.19 -6.64 21.93
C ARG A 81 10.50 -7.44 21.83
N PRO A 82 10.50 -8.77 21.75
CA PRO A 82 11.75 -9.55 21.69
C PRO A 82 12.50 -9.41 20.36
N VAL A 83 11.83 -9.00 19.27
CA VAL A 83 12.47 -8.85 17.95
C VAL A 83 12.98 -7.44 17.69
N ILE A 84 12.56 -6.46 18.49
CA ILE A 84 13.01 -5.07 18.35
C ILE A 84 14.49 -4.96 18.72
N ALA A 85 15.28 -4.59 17.72
CA ALA A 85 16.71 -4.32 17.82
C ALA A 85 17.11 -3.25 16.80
N PRO A 86 18.26 -2.59 16.96
CA PRO A 86 18.74 -1.61 15.98
C PRO A 86 18.80 -2.18 14.56
N GLY A 87 18.13 -1.50 13.62
CA GLY A 87 18.03 -1.88 12.22
C GLY A 87 16.81 -2.75 11.88
N VAL A 88 15.98 -3.12 12.87
CA VAL A 88 14.72 -3.84 12.64
C VAL A 88 13.64 -2.86 12.23
N VAL A 89 12.79 -3.30 11.29
CA VAL A 89 11.67 -2.54 10.80
C VAL A 89 10.38 -3.32 10.95
N ILE A 90 9.38 -2.68 11.55
CA ILE A 90 8.03 -3.22 11.70
C ILE A 90 7.08 -2.44 10.78
N TYR A 91 6.43 -3.14 9.86
CA TYR A 91 5.38 -2.62 9.00
C TYR A 91 4.01 -2.83 9.65
N THR A 92 3.22 -1.77 9.80
CA THR A 92 1.96 -1.85 10.56
C THR A 92 0.96 -0.73 10.22
N ASP A 93 -0.19 -0.68 10.91
CA ASP A 93 -1.20 0.37 10.78
C ASP A 93 -1.20 1.35 11.96
N HIS A 94 -2.08 2.35 11.91
CA HIS A 94 -2.15 3.38 12.94
C HIS A 94 -2.47 2.80 14.32
N LEU A 95 -3.42 1.88 14.41
CA LEU A 95 -3.90 1.31 15.66
C LEU A 95 -2.80 0.50 16.35
N ARG A 96 -2.08 -0.32 15.58
CA ARG A 96 -0.94 -1.10 16.08
C ARG A 96 0.30 -0.25 16.34
N PHE A 97 0.49 0.83 15.59
CA PHE A 97 1.54 1.80 15.91
C PHE A 97 1.30 2.41 17.30
N GLN A 98 0.06 2.83 17.61
CA GLN A 98 -0.28 3.29 18.96
C GLN A 98 -0.07 2.21 20.02
N GLU A 99 -0.47 0.96 19.74
CA GLU A 99 -0.21 -0.17 20.66
C GLU A 99 1.29 -0.32 21.02
N LEU A 100 2.18 -0.19 20.03
CA LEU A 100 3.63 -0.26 20.26
C LEU A 100 4.12 0.93 21.10
N LEU A 101 3.62 2.15 20.83
CA LEU A 101 3.98 3.33 21.61
C LEU A 101 3.53 3.22 23.06
N GLU A 102 2.29 2.79 23.31
CA GLU A 102 1.74 2.57 24.65
C GLU A 102 2.51 1.49 25.43
N ALA A 103 3.05 0.48 24.73
CA ALA A 103 3.93 -0.53 25.29
C ALA A 103 5.36 -0.03 25.57
N GLY A 104 5.67 1.24 25.29
CA GLY A 104 7.00 1.84 25.46
C GLY A 104 8.00 1.47 24.35
N LEU A 105 7.53 0.91 23.24
CA LEU A 105 8.33 0.47 22.09
C LEU A 105 8.40 1.58 21.04
N ALA A 106 9.05 2.68 21.40
CA ALA A 106 9.18 3.85 20.53
C ALA A 106 10.22 3.62 19.42
N PRO A 107 9.86 3.79 18.13
CA PRO A 107 10.80 3.69 17.02
C PRO A 107 11.74 4.89 16.96
N SER A 108 12.94 4.70 16.40
CA SER A 108 13.89 5.77 16.12
C SER A 108 13.50 6.61 14.89
N SER A 109 12.74 6.03 13.95
CA SER A 109 12.22 6.74 12.77
C SER A 109 10.93 6.10 12.27
N VAL A 110 10.05 6.92 11.68
CA VAL A 110 8.75 6.50 11.15
C VAL A 110 8.61 6.97 9.71
N ILE A 111 8.25 6.05 8.81
CA ILE A 111 7.88 6.38 7.42
C ILE A 111 6.41 6.07 7.24
N THR A 112 5.64 7.06 6.78
CA THR A 112 4.21 6.91 6.51
C THR A 112 3.97 6.60 5.04
N LEU A 113 3.21 5.55 4.77
CA LEU A 113 2.80 5.12 3.44
C LEU A 113 1.28 5.28 3.30
N PRO A 114 0.80 6.03 2.29
CA PRO A 114 -0.63 6.11 2.05
C PRO A 114 -1.12 4.78 1.45
N ASN A 115 -2.21 4.25 2.00
CA ASN A 115 -2.83 3.01 1.57
C ASN A 115 -4.27 3.24 1.13
N TYR A 116 -4.59 2.78 -0.07
CA TYR A 116 -5.95 2.70 -0.58
C TYR A 116 -6.29 1.26 -0.94
N GLU A 117 -7.44 0.80 -0.47
CA GLU A 117 -7.94 -0.53 -0.81
C GLU A 117 -8.57 -0.49 -2.20
N VAL A 118 -7.79 -0.90 -3.20
CA VAL A 118 -8.18 -0.82 -4.61
C VAL A 118 -9.51 -1.53 -4.93
N GLN A 119 -9.90 -2.53 -4.13
CA GLN A 119 -11.18 -3.23 -4.27
C GLN A 119 -12.39 -2.34 -3.96
N LEU A 120 -12.18 -1.25 -3.22
CA LEU A 120 -13.19 -0.27 -2.83
C LEU A 120 -13.18 0.99 -3.71
N LEU A 121 -12.61 0.91 -4.93
CA LEU A 121 -12.46 2.05 -5.83
C LEU A 121 -13.78 2.80 -6.00
N GLY A 122 -13.81 4.02 -5.47
CA GLY A 122 -14.98 4.89 -5.46
C GLY A 122 -14.69 6.30 -6.00
N LEU A 123 -15.74 7.09 -6.11
CA LEU A 123 -15.64 8.49 -6.53
C LEU A 123 -14.82 9.34 -5.55
N ASP A 124 -14.84 8.97 -4.27
CA ASP A 124 -14.07 9.56 -3.19
C ASP A 124 -12.56 9.56 -3.46
N PHE A 125 -12.03 8.48 -4.03
CA PHE A 125 -10.62 8.38 -4.42
C PHE A 125 -10.32 9.05 -5.77
N ILE A 126 -11.24 8.90 -6.73
CA ILE A 126 -11.08 9.45 -8.09
C ILE A 126 -10.99 10.98 -8.02
N LEU A 127 -11.88 11.62 -7.24
CA LEU A 127 -11.89 13.06 -7.03
C LEU A 127 -10.71 13.46 -6.14
N PRO A 128 -9.75 14.27 -6.63
CA PRO A 128 -8.56 14.63 -5.85
C PRO A 128 -8.87 15.31 -4.52
N GLN A 129 -9.98 16.04 -4.45
CA GLN A 129 -10.38 16.84 -3.28
C GLN A 129 -10.83 15.97 -2.09
N THR A 130 -11.35 14.77 -2.35
CA THR A 130 -11.85 13.84 -1.33
C THR A 130 -10.91 12.67 -1.09
N ARG A 131 -9.86 12.54 -1.91
CA ARG A 131 -8.97 11.38 -1.90
C ARG A 131 -8.34 11.14 -0.54
N ASP A 132 -7.82 12.18 0.09
CA ASP A 132 -7.09 12.04 1.36
C ASP A 132 -7.97 11.45 2.47
N ALA A 133 -9.28 11.70 2.45
CA ALA A 133 -10.23 11.13 3.41
C ALA A 133 -10.47 9.62 3.19
N ALA A 134 -10.21 9.11 1.98
CA ALA A 134 -10.34 7.71 1.64
C ALA A 134 -9.06 6.91 1.89
N LEU A 135 -7.94 7.58 2.22
CA LEU A 135 -6.65 6.94 2.48
C LEU A 135 -6.54 6.47 3.93
N ASN A 136 -6.02 5.27 4.09
CA ASN A 136 -5.56 4.76 5.37
C ASN A 136 -4.03 4.89 5.45
N ALA A 137 -3.51 5.32 6.59
CA ALA A 137 -2.06 5.35 6.79
C ALA A 137 -1.53 3.97 7.19
N ARG A 138 -0.44 3.55 6.55
CA ARG A 138 0.42 2.45 7.00
C ARG A 138 1.79 3.02 7.38
N TYR A 139 2.51 2.31 8.24
CA TYR A 139 3.73 2.81 8.83
C TYR A 139 4.84 1.78 8.72
N LEU A 140 6.05 2.25 8.40
CA LEU A 140 7.29 1.51 8.60
C LEU A 140 7.99 2.13 9.80
N LEU A 141 8.09 1.36 10.88
CA LEU A 141 8.66 1.76 12.15
C LEU A 141 10.09 1.21 12.22
N LYS A 142 11.08 2.09 12.14
CA LYS A 142 12.50 1.73 12.23
C LYS A 142 12.93 1.83 13.69
N TYR A 143 13.53 0.78 14.20
CA TYR A 143 14.11 0.73 15.54
C TYR A 143 15.62 0.89 15.48
#